data_AF-A0A1Y2R9S3-F1
#
_entry.id   AF-A0A1Y2R9S3-F1
#
_cell.length_a   1.000
_cell.length_b   1.000
_cell.length_c   1.000
_cell.angle_alpha   90.00
_cell.angle_beta   90.00
_cell.angle_gamma   90.00
#
_symmetry.space_group_name_H-M   'P 1'
#
loop_
_entity.id
_entity.type
_entity.pdbx_description
1 polymer ?
#
loop_
_entity_poly.entity_id
_entity_poly.type
_entity_poly.pdbx_seq_one_letter_code
_entity_poly.pdbx_strand_id
1 'polypeptide(L)'
;MSFIKNISHNSLSDKELVALYKESGDMAVLGELYQRYMELVYGVCLKYYKEPETAKDSVMLIFEELVTKLKKHEVDNFRGWLHQVAKNHCLMQLRTPKNMKTVEFKTELVQSEENVHLNGVLEKEENFKKLEHCLGTLSNEQRDTVKLFYLDGKCYNEIVELTGLEWNQVRSLIQNGRRNLKICMEKPESAVRT
;
A
#
# COMPACT_ATOMS: atom_id res chain seq x y z
N MET A 1 -10.72 -11.55 -29.34
CA MET A 1 -10.93 -10.09 -29.20
C MET A 1 -9.57 -9.42 -29.21
N SER A 2 -9.18 -8.85 -30.36
CA SER A 2 -7.88 -8.20 -30.56
C SER A 2 -8.01 -6.74 -30.13
N PHE A 3 -7.48 -6.42 -28.95
CA PHE A 3 -7.30 -5.05 -28.50
C PHE A 3 -5.81 -4.75 -28.41
N ILE A 4 -5.45 -3.59 -28.94
CA ILE A 4 -4.14 -2.91 -28.94
C ILE A 4 -3.24 -3.30 -30.14
N LYS A 5 -3.27 -2.41 -31.15
CA LYS A 5 -2.20 -2.28 -32.14
C LYS A 5 -0.88 -2.08 -31.41
N ASN A 6 0.10 -2.93 -31.71
CA ASN A 6 1.50 -2.82 -31.33
C ASN A 6 2.07 -1.43 -31.65
N ILE A 7 2.10 -0.54 -30.65
CA ILE A 7 3.19 0.41 -30.51
C ILE A 7 3.96 -0.11 -29.31
N SER A 8 4.93 -0.98 -29.59
CA SER A 8 5.75 -1.59 -28.55
C SER A 8 6.88 -0.60 -28.21
N HIS A 9 6.73 0.16 -27.12
CA HIS A 9 7.84 0.89 -26.51
C HIS A 9 8.69 -0.04 -25.63
N ASN A 10 8.92 -1.29 -26.07
CA ASN A 10 9.60 -2.34 -25.28
C ASN A 10 11.00 -1.95 -24.81
N SER A 11 11.62 -0.93 -25.40
CA SER A 11 12.93 -0.40 -25.02
C SER A 11 12.89 0.61 -23.87
N LEU A 12 11.74 1.21 -23.57
CA LEU A 12 11.61 2.20 -22.51
C LEU A 12 11.53 1.50 -21.15
N SER A 13 12.30 2.03 -20.19
CA SER A 13 12.18 1.69 -18.79
C SER A 13 10.85 2.13 -18.22
N ASP A 14 10.44 1.53 -17.10
CA ASP A 14 9.19 1.91 -16.44
C ASP A 14 9.17 3.39 -16.04
N LYS A 15 10.32 3.94 -15.65
CA LYS A 15 10.44 5.36 -15.30
C LYS A 15 10.17 6.26 -16.49
N GLU A 16 10.69 5.90 -17.67
CA GLU A 16 10.44 6.64 -18.90
C GLU A 16 8.98 6.53 -19.34
N LEU A 17 8.36 5.34 -19.23
CA LEU A 17 6.93 5.18 -19.52
C LEU A 17 6.04 5.97 -18.57
N VAL A 18 6.37 6.04 -17.28
CA VAL A 18 5.66 6.89 -16.31
C VAL A 18 5.76 8.36 -16.70
N ALA A 19 6.96 8.85 -17.03
CA ALA A 19 7.16 10.24 -17.44
C ALA A 19 6.39 10.55 -18.73
N LEU A 20 6.51 9.69 -19.75
CA LEU A 20 5.81 9.83 -21.02
C LEU A 20 4.29 9.84 -20.83
N TYR A 21 3.75 8.97 -19.97
CA TYR A 21 2.32 8.96 -19.67
C TYR A 21 1.88 10.25 -18.95
N LYS A 22 2.66 10.75 -18.00
CA LYS A 22 2.33 12.00 -17.29
C LYS A 22 2.22 13.19 -18.24
N GLU A 23 3.12 13.28 -19.22
CA GLU A 23 3.15 14.35 -20.21
C GLU A 23 2.06 14.20 -21.27
N SER A 24 1.96 13.02 -21.89
CA SER A 24 1.05 12.78 -23.02
C SER A 24 -0.40 12.53 -22.60
N GLY A 25 -0.61 11.90 -21.45
CA GLY A 25 -1.90 11.32 -21.07
C GLY A 25 -2.35 10.14 -21.96
N ASP A 26 -1.47 9.59 -22.79
CA ASP A 26 -1.82 8.54 -23.75
C ASP A 26 -2.09 7.19 -23.06
N MET A 27 -3.30 6.67 -23.25
CA MET A 27 -3.73 5.41 -22.65
C MET A 27 -2.97 4.20 -23.22
N ALA A 28 -2.40 4.29 -24.43
CA ALA A 28 -1.55 3.24 -24.98
C ALA A 28 -0.26 3.08 -24.16
N VAL A 29 0.35 4.19 -23.74
CA VAL A 29 1.57 4.20 -22.90
C VAL A 29 1.27 3.60 -21.52
N LEU A 30 0.15 4.01 -20.90
CA LEU A 30 -0.28 3.42 -19.63
C LEU A 30 -0.59 1.93 -19.76
N GLY A 31 -1.27 1.54 -20.85
CA GLY A 31 -1.60 0.16 -21.17
C GLY A 31 -0.35 -0.71 -21.25
N GLU A 32 0.68 -0.25 -21.96
CA GLU A 32 1.96 -0.97 -22.06
C GLU A 32 2.61 -1.14 -20.69
N LEU A 33 2.73 -0.05 -19.93
CA LEU A 33 3.34 -0.09 -18.60
C LEU A 33 2.60 -1.05 -17.67
N TYR A 34 1.26 -1.01 -17.69
CA TYR A 34 0.43 -1.88 -16.86
C TYR A 34 0.50 -3.34 -17.27
N GLN A 35 0.53 -3.62 -18.58
CA GLN A 35 0.61 -4.97 -19.12
C GLN A 35 1.82 -5.75 -18.58
N ARG A 36 2.96 -5.07 -18.37
CA ARG A 36 4.18 -5.66 -17.78
C ARG A 36 3.96 -6.22 -16.36
N TYR A 37 2.95 -5.73 -15.65
CA TYR A 37 2.69 -6.05 -14.24
C TYR A 37 1.29 -6.61 -13.98
N MET A 38 0.52 -6.93 -15.03
CA MET A 38 -0.84 -7.43 -14.88
C MET A 38 -0.90 -8.72 -14.05
N GLU A 39 0.04 -9.64 -14.24
CA GLU A 39 0.14 -10.88 -13.45
C GLU A 39 0.43 -10.61 -11.97
N LEU A 40 1.28 -9.62 -11.67
CA LEU A 40 1.56 -9.19 -10.30
C LEU A 40 0.29 -8.66 -9.64
N VAL A 41 -0.46 -7.80 -10.33
CA VAL A 41 -1.70 -7.23 -9.79
C VAL A 41 -2.73 -8.33 -9.57
N TYR A 42 -2.89 -9.24 -10.53
CA TYR A 42 -3.78 -10.38 -10.41
C TYR A 42 -3.41 -11.27 -9.21
N GLY A 43 -2.13 -11.61 -9.03
CA GLY A 43 -1.65 -12.40 -7.90
C GLY A 43 -1.92 -11.73 -6.55
N VAL A 44 -1.76 -10.41 -6.46
CA VAL A 44 -2.13 -9.64 -5.26
C VAL A 44 -3.64 -9.73 -5.02
N CYS A 45 -4.48 -9.51 -6.03
CA CYS A 45 -5.93 -9.57 -5.89
C CYS A 45 -6.41 -10.96 -5.47
N LEU A 46 -5.89 -12.01 -6.13
CA LEU A 46 -6.24 -13.39 -5.82
C LEU A 46 -5.85 -13.77 -4.39
N LYS A 47 -4.70 -13.29 -3.90
CA LYS A 47 -4.27 -13.50 -2.51
C LYS A 47 -5.29 -12.94 -1.50
N TYR A 48 -5.90 -11.79 -1.79
CA TYR A 48 -6.83 -11.13 -0.88
C TYR A 48 -8.26 -11.67 -1.00
N TYR A 49 -8.77 -11.87 -2.21
CA TYR A 49 -10.14 -12.30 -2.44
C TYR A 49 -10.34 -13.81 -2.37
N LYS A 50 -9.30 -14.59 -2.70
CA LYS A 50 -9.38 -16.05 -2.89
C LYS A 50 -10.44 -16.49 -3.92
N GLU A 51 -10.85 -15.57 -4.79
CA GLU A 51 -11.90 -15.76 -5.80
C GLU A 51 -11.40 -15.19 -7.14
N PRO A 52 -11.21 -16.04 -8.18
CA PRO A 52 -10.62 -15.63 -9.46
C PRO A 52 -11.39 -14.53 -10.21
N GLU A 53 -12.72 -14.56 -10.23
CA GLU A 53 -13.50 -13.60 -11.04
C GLU A 53 -13.43 -12.20 -10.42
N THR A 54 -13.61 -12.08 -9.11
CA THR A 54 -13.43 -10.84 -8.33
C THR A 54 -12.01 -10.29 -8.48
N ALA A 55 -11.01 -11.18 -8.55
CA ALA A 55 -9.64 -10.78 -8.78
C ALA A 55 -9.44 -10.20 -10.20
N LYS A 56 -10.03 -10.80 -11.24
CA LYS A 56 -9.99 -10.27 -12.61
C LYS A 56 -10.69 -8.90 -12.71
N ASP A 57 -11.86 -8.77 -12.10
CA ASP A 57 -12.60 -7.51 -12.06
C ASP A 57 -11.77 -6.40 -11.39
N SER A 58 -11.11 -6.73 -10.27
CA SER A 58 -10.27 -5.77 -9.55
C SER A 58 -9.02 -5.37 -10.34
N VAL A 59 -8.44 -6.26 -11.15
CA VAL A 59 -7.33 -5.90 -12.06
C VAL A 59 -7.77 -4.81 -13.03
N MET A 60 -9.01 -4.84 -13.53
CA MET A 60 -9.53 -3.79 -14.40
C MET A 60 -9.77 -2.49 -13.64
N LEU A 61 -10.40 -2.54 -12.47
CA LEU A 61 -10.64 -1.35 -11.64
C LEU A 61 -9.35 -0.67 -11.20
N ILE A 62 -8.30 -1.44 -10.89
CA ILE A 62 -6.98 -0.88 -10.54
C ILE A 62 -6.38 -0.12 -11.72
N PHE A 63 -6.51 -0.63 -12.96
CA PHE A 63 -6.06 0.10 -14.14
C PHE A 63 -6.76 1.47 -14.27
N GLU A 64 -8.08 1.53 -14.04
CA GLU A 64 -8.83 2.79 -14.05
C GLU A 64 -8.33 3.77 -12.99
N GLU A 65 -7.99 3.28 -11.78
CA GLU A 65 -7.40 4.13 -10.74
C GLU A 65 -6.05 4.73 -11.16
N LEU A 66 -5.24 4.00 -11.93
CA LEU A 66 -3.92 4.47 -12.37
C LEU A 66 -4.00 5.72 -13.24
N VAL A 67 -5.06 5.85 -14.05
CA VAL A 67 -5.28 6.99 -14.96
C VAL A 67 -5.17 8.32 -14.24
N THR A 68 -5.72 8.38 -13.03
CA THR A 68 -5.70 9.61 -12.22
C THR A 68 -4.55 9.65 -11.24
N LYS A 69 -4.16 8.50 -10.67
CA LYS A 69 -3.12 8.44 -9.64
C LYS A 69 -1.73 8.72 -10.19
N LEU A 70 -1.38 8.18 -11.36
CA LEU A 70 -0.05 8.42 -11.93
C LEU A 70 0.18 9.88 -12.29
N LYS A 71 -0.87 10.65 -12.64
CA LYS A 71 -0.75 12.10 -12.87
C LYS A 71 -0.49 12.91 -11.59
N LYS A 72 -0.83 12.37 -10.41
CA LYS A 72 -0.77 13.08 -9.12
C LYS A 72 0.43 12.69 -8.26
N HIS A 73 1.04 11.54 -8.52
CA HIS A 73 2.08 10.97 -7.68
C HIS A 73 3.42 10.93 -8.42
N GLU A 74 4.50 11.29 -7.73
CA GLU A 74 5.86 10.95 -8.16
C GLU A 74 6.12 9.48 -7.86
N VAL A 75 6.50 8.73 -8.91
CA VAL A 75 6.64 7.27 -8.87
C VAL A 75 7.98 6.89 -9.48
N ASP A 76 8.97 6.66 -8.61
CA ASP A 76 10.31 6.21 -9.02
C ASP A 76 10.39 4.68 -9.20
N ASN A 77 9.73 3.91 -8.33
CA ASN A 77 9.62 2.46 -8.42
C ASN A 77 8.17 2.07 -8.73
N PHE A 78 7.85 1.97 -10.02
CA PHE A 78 6.49 1.67 -10.47
C PHE A 78 5.99 0.31 -9.95
N ARG A 79 6.81 -0.74 -10.02
CA ARG A 79 6.44 -2.09 -9.53
C ARG A 79 6.02 -2.06 -8.06
N GLY A 80 6.84 -1.47 -7.19
CA GLY A 80 6.58 -1.39 -5.75
C GLY A 80 5.35 -0.53 -5.44
N TRP A 81 5.20 0.59 -6.15
CA TRP A 81 4.05 1.47 -6.00
C TRP A 81 2.75 0.78 -6.45
N LEU A 82 2.76 0.09 -7.59
CA LEU A 82 1.61 -0.63 -8.14
C LEU A 82 1.16 -1.76 -7.21
N HIS A 83 2.11 -2.52 -6.64
CA HIS A 83 1.79 -3.53 -5.62
C HIS A 83 1.03 -2.91 -4.44
N GLN A 84 1.44 -1.73 -3.97
CA GLN A 84 0.76 -1.03 -2.89
C GLN A 84 -0.62 -0.52 -3.29
N VAL A 85 -0.78 -0.01 -4.52
CA VAL A 85 -2.09 0.38 -5.07
C VAL A 85 -3.04 -0.81 -5.09
N ALA A 86 -2.60 -1.95 -5.64
CA ALA A 86 -3.40 -3.18 -5.72
C ALA A 86 -3.80 -3.70 -4.34
N LYS A 87 -2.84 -3.78 -3.40
CA LYS A 87 -3.11 -4.15 -2.01
C LYS A 87 -4.16 -3.25 -1.37
N ASN A 88 -4.02 -1.93 -1.53
CA ASN A 88 -4.94 -0.96 -0.94
C ASN A 88 -6.34 -1.07 -1.56
N HIS A 89 -6.43 -1.28 -2.86
CA HIS A 89 -7.69 -1.53 -3.55
C HIS A 89 -8.41 -2.75 -2.95
N CYS A 90 -7.71 -3.88 -2.83
CA CYS A 90 -8.28 -5.11 -2.25
C CYS A 90 -8.77 -4.92 -0.82
N LEU A 91 -7.93 -4.31 0.03
CA LEU A 91 -8.29 -4.04 1.43
C LEU A 91 -9.50 -3.11 1.54
N MET A 92 -9.64 -2.14 0.64
CA MET A 92 -10.79 -1.25 0.62
C MET A 92 -12.07 -1.99 0.21
N GLN A 93 -12.02 -2.80 -0.85
CA GLN A 93 -13.17 -3.57 -1.32
C GLN A 93 -13.66 -4.57 -0.26
N LEU A 94 -12.75 -5.21 0.47
CA LEU A 94 -13.08 -6.15 1.55
C LEU A 94 -13.74 -5.49 2.77
N ARG A 95 -13.57 -4.17 2.97
CA ARG A 95 -14.22 -3.43 4.07
C ARG A 95 -15.65 -3.00 3.76
N THR A 96 -16.11 -3.15 2.51
CA THR A 96 -17.47 -2.76 2.13
C THR A 96 -18.49 -3.73 2.76
N PRO A 97 -19.60 -3.27 3.39
CA PRO A 97 -20.52 -4.11 4.16
C PRO A 97 -21.08 -5.33 3.41
N LYS A 98 -21.16 -5.28 2.08
CA LYS A 98 -21.58 -6.41 1.23
C LYS A 98 -20.62 -7.62 1.27
N ASN A 99 -19.34 -7.39 1.58
CA ASN A 99 -18.27 -8.40 1.59
C ASN A 99 -17.90 -8.88 3.00
N MET A 100 -18.59 -8.42 4.05
CA MET A 100 -18.39 -8.90 5.44
C MET A 100 -18.93 -10.32 5.67
N LYS A 101 -19.52 -10.97 4.67
CA LYS A 101 -19.81 -12.40 4.72
C LYS A 101 -18.55 -13.16 4.33
N THR A 102 -17.84 -13.63 5.35
CA THR A 102 -16.87 -14.72 5.25
C THR A 102 -15.52 -14.34 4.63
N VAL A 103 -14.79 -13.43 5.27
CA VAL A 103 -13.34 -13.55 5.29
C VAL A 103 -12.96 -14.08 6.66
N GLU A 104 -13.04 -15.39 6.83
CA GLU A 104 -12.21 -16.04 7.85
C GLU A 104 -10.76 -15.71 7.46
N PHE A 105 -10.19 -14.72 8.14
CA PHE A 105 -8.75 -14.64 8.31
C PHE A 105 -8.33 -15.86 9.13
N LYS A 106 -8.32 -17.02 8.48
CA LYS A 106 -7.42 -18.09 8.92
C LYS A 106 -6.03 -17.49 8.81
N THR A 107 -5.47 -17.18 9.97
CA THR A 107 -4.04 -16.93 10.19
C THR A 107 -3.29 -18.23 9.89
N GLU A 108 -3.43 -18.77 8.68
CA GLU A 108 -2.43 -19.65 8.14
C GLU A 108 -1.25 -18.75 7.85
N LEU A 109 -0.30 -18.79 8.78
CA LEU A 109 1.07 -18.35 8.61
C LEU A 109 1.63 -19.04 7.37
N VAL A 110 1.31 -18.52 6.19
CA VAL A 110 2.12 -18.77 5.01
C VAL A 110 3.37 -17.96 5.26
N GLN A 111 4.33 -18.64 5.89
CA GLN A 111 5.71 -18.23 5.97
C GLN A 111 6.10 -17.78 4.56
N SER A 112 6.26 -16.48 4.38
CA SER A 112 7.24 -16.03 3.41
C SER A 112 8.55 -16.59 3.95
N GLU A 113 9.15 -17.54 3.23
CA GLU A 113 10.51 -17.99 3.49
C GLU A 113 11.47 -16.81 3.29
N GLU A 114 11.49 -15.91 4.26
CA GLU A 114 12.61 -15.05 4.56
C GLU A 114 13.36 -15.76 5.66
N ASN A 115 14.52 -16.32 5.30
CA ASN A 115 15.47 -16.99 6.19
C ASN A 115 15.49 -16.39 7.60
N VAL A 116 14.78 -17.01 8.54
CA VAL A 116 14.78 -16.57 9.94
C VAL A 116 16.04 -17.14 10.60
N HIS A 117 17.15 -16.44 10.42
CA HIS A 117 18.30 -16.59 11.31
C HIS A 117 17.86 -16.22 12.73
N LEU A 118 18.33 -16.97 13.74
CA LEU A 118 18.04 -16.74 15.17
C LEU A 118 18.39 -15.29 15.61
N ASN A 119 19.40 -14.67 14.98
CA ASN A 119 19.75 -13.25 15.14
C ASN A 119 18.61 -12.31 14.72
N GLY A 120 17.86 -12.66 13.67
CA GLY A 120 16.71 -11.89 13.18
C GLY A 120 15.50 -11.94 14.11
N VAL A 121 15.43 -12.88 15.06
CA VAL A 121 14.36 -12.91 16.09
C VAL A 121 14.65 -11.88 17.18
N LEU A 122 15.90 -11.81 17.64
CA LEU A 122 16.34 -10.82 18.64
C LEU A 122 16.28 -9.39 18.08
N GLU A 123 16.73 -9.18 16.83
CA GLU A 123 16.58 -7.90 16.14
C GLU A 123 15.12 -7.49 15.96
N LYS A 124 14.21 -8.46 15.78
CA LYS A 124 12.77 -8.19 15.72
C LYS A 124 12.24 -7.73 17.08
N GLU A 125 12.58 -8.41 18.17
CA GLU A 125 12.15 -8.02 19.53
C GLU A 125 12.64 -6.62 19.93
N GLU A 126 13.90 -6.29 19.62
CA GLU A 126 14.45 -4.95 19.86
C GLU A 126 13.74 -3.89 19.02
N ASN A 127 13.48 -4.18 17.74
CA ASN A 127 12.69 -3.30 16.88
C ASN A 127 11.26 -3.11 17.38
N PHE A 128 10.63 -4.14 17.96
CA PHE A 128 9.30 -4.04 18.56
C PHE A 128 9.30 -3.11 19.79
N LYS A 129 10.26 -3.27 20.70
CA LYS A 129 10.39 -2.39 21.88
C LYS A 129 10.65 -0.94 21.46
N LYS A 130 11.51 -0.73 20.46
CA LYS A 130 11.79 0.61 19.92
C LYS A 130 10.55 1.22 19.28
N LEU A 131 9.77 0.43 18.54
CA LEU A 131 8.51 0.89 17.95
C LEU A 131 7.48 1.28 19.01
N GLU A 132 7.35 0.49 20.09
CA GLU A 132 6.45 0.81 21.21
C GLU A 132 6.83 2.13 21.87
N HIS A 133 8.13 2.34 22.13
CA HIS A 133 8.65 3.62 22.62
C HIS A 133 8.32 4.76 21.66
N CYS A 134 8.60 4.59 20.37
CA CYS A 134 8.33 5.61 19.35
C CYS A 134 6.84 5.94 19.21
N LEU A 135 5.95 4.95 19.33
CA LEU A 135 4.50 5.19 19.40
C LEU A 135 4.12 6.06 20.61
N GLY A 136 4.83 5.91 21.73
CA GLY A 136 4.69 6.75 22.91
C GLY A 136 5.10 8.21 22.69
N THR A 137 5.97 8.50 21.71
CA THR A 137 6.43 9.87 21.40
C THR A 137 5.49 10.66 20.50
N LEU A 138 4.50 10.01 19.90
CA LEU A 138 3.49 10.68 19.07
C LEU A 138 2.49 11.44 19.94
N SER A 139 1.86 12.49 19.38
CA SER A 139 0.67 13.07 20.02
C SER A 139 -0.44 12.03 20.14
N ASN A 140 -1.34 12.19 21.11
CA ASN A 140 -2.45 11.24 21.30
C ASN A 140 -3.25 11.05 20.00
N GLU A 141 -3.63 12.14 19.33
CA GLU A 141 -4.34 12.07 18.04
C GLU A 141 -3.55 11.34 16.96
N GLN A 142 -2.23 11.58 16.84
CA GLN A 142 -1.41 10.87 15.86
C GLN A 142 -1.33 9.39 16.19
N ARG A 143 -1.08 9.04 17.45
CA ARG A 143 -0.97 7.66 17.90
C ARG A 143 -2.26 6.89 17.65
N ASP A 144 -3.40 7.45 18.03
CA ASP A 144 -4.68 6.78 17.92
C ASP A 144 -5.08 6.61 16.46
N THR A 145 -4.91 7.65 15.64
CA THR A 145 -5.18 7.59 14.18
C THR A 145 -4.24 6.61 13.47
N VAL A 146 -2.96 6.54 13.85
CA VAL A 146 -1.99 5.57 13.32
C VAL A 146 -2.36 4.14 13.70
N LYS A 147 -2.78 3.89 14.95
CA LYS A 147 -3.25 2.57 15.40
C LYS A 147 -4.48 2.13 14.62
N LEU A 148 -5.49 2.99 14.53
CA LEU A 148 -6.70 2.70 13.76
C LEU A 148 -6.36 2.36 12.30
N PHE A 149 -5.44 3.09 11.67
CA PHE A 149 -5.08 2.84 10.27
C PHE A 149 -4.26 1.56 10.07
N TYR A 150 -3.17 1.39 10.84
CA TYR A 150 -2.18 0.33 10.60
C TYR A 150 -2.44 -0.96 11.36
N LEU A 151 -3.02 -0.90 12.56
CA LEU A 151 -3.29 -2.07 13.40
C LEU A 151 -4.72 -2.55 13.18
N ASP A 152 -5.69 -1.65 13.28
CA ASP A 152 -7.11 -2.01 13.16
C ASP A 152 -7.59 -2.04 11.70
N GLY A 153 -6.71 -1.65 10.77
CA GLY A 153 -7.01 -1.65 9.35
C GLY A 153 -8.27 -0.84 9.05
N LYS A 154 -8.34 0.41 9.51
CA LYS A 154 -9.40 1.36 9.12
C LYS A 154 -8.97 2.23 7.96
N CYS A 155 -9.91 2.63 7.11
CA CYS A 155 -9.65 3.58 6.04
C CYS A 155 -9.86 5.00 6.55
N TYR A 156 -9.44 6.00 5.78
CA TYR A 156 -9.58 7.40 6.18
C TYR A 156 -11.04 7.75 6.53
N ASN A 157 -12.02 7.27 5.76
CA ASN A 157 -13.43 7.57 6.00
C ASN A 157 -13.96 6.91 7.28
N GLU A 158 -13.62 5.63 7.52
CA GLU A 158 -13.99 4.97 8.78
C GLU A 158 -13.36 5.67 9.99
N ILE A 159 -12.13 6.19 9.85
CA ILE A 159 -11.47 6.92 10.93
C ILE A 159 -12.15 8.29 11.14
N VAL A 160 -12.53 8.99 10.07
CA VAL A 160 -13.35 10.22 10.16
C VAL A 160 -14.64 9.94 10.92
N GLU A 161 -15.36 8.88 10.58
CA GLU A 161 -16.60 8.49 11.26
C GLU A 161 -16.38 8.12 12.73
N LEU A 162 -15.31 7.39 13.06
CA LEU A 162 -15.00 6.96 14.42
C LEU A 162 -14.52 8.11 15.32
N THR A 163 -13.77 9.05 14.76
CA THR A 163 -13.09 10.12 15.53
C THR A 163 -13.80 11.46 15.48
N GLY A 164 -14.69 11.68 14.51
CA GLY A 164 -15.32 12.97 14.26
C GLY A 164 -14.37 14.03 13.66
N LEU A 165 -13.14 13.65 13.29
CA LEU A 165 -12.14 14.54 12.71
C LEU A 165 -12.38 14.74 11.22
N GLU A 166 -11.96 15.89 10.70
CA GLU A 166 -12.01 16.17 9.26
C GLU A 166 -11.08 15.25 8.46
N TRP A 167 -11.48 14.88 7.24
CA TRP A 167 -10.73 13.93 6.42
C TRP A 167 -9.27 14.34 6.17
N ASN A 168 -9.04 15.64 5.92
CA ASN A 168 -7.69 16.17 5.73
C ASN A 168 -6.86 16.13 7.02
N GLN A 169 -7.51 16.27 8.19
CA GLN A 169 -6.84 16.13 9.49
C GLN A 169 -6.45 14.68 9.73
N VAL A 170 -7.36 13.71 9.52
CA VAL A 170 -7.05 12.27 9.59
C VAL A 170 -5.89 11.92 8.67
N ARG A 171 -5.90 12.44 7.43
CA ARG A 171 -4.80 12.25 6.48
C ARG A 171 -3.48 12.80 6.99
N SER A 172 -3.49 14.02 7.52
CA SER A 172 -2.31 14.67 8.08
C SER A 172 -1.76 13.92 9.29
N LEU A 173 -2.62 13.48 10.21
CA LEU A 173 -2.26 12.72 11.41
C LEU A 173 -1.57 11.40 11.06
N ILE A 174 -2.10 10.63 10.11
CA ILE A 174 -1.48 9.37 9.66
C ILE A 174 -0.13 9.62 8.99
N GLN A 175 -0.06 10.60 8.08
CA GLN A 175 1.17 10.90 7.35
C GLN A 175 2.29 11.39 8.28
N ASN A 176 1.98 12.33 9.17
CA ASN A 176 2.93 12.88 10.12
C ASN A 176 3.30 11.86 11.20
N GLY A 177 2.33 11.08 11.70
CA GLY A 177 2.59 9.99 12.63
C GLY A 177 3.56 8.97 12.06
N ARG A 178 3.36 8.52 10.81
CA ARG A 178 4.30 7.62 10.11
C ARG A 178 5.69 8.23 9.95
N ARG A 179 5.77 9.51 9.55
CA ARG A 179 7.05 10.22 9.39
C ARG A 179 7.80 10.30 10.73
N ASN A 180 7.09 10.63 11.81
CA ASN A 180 7.67 10.75 13.15
C ASN A 180 8.14 9.41 13.70
N LEU A 181 7.37 8.33 13.47
CA LEU A 181 7.79 6.97 13.79
C LEU A 181 9.08 6.60 13.05
N LYS A 182 9.16 6.87 11.74
CA LYS A 182 10.37 6.61 10.96
C LYS A 182 11.58 7.35 11.54
N ILE A 183 11.45 8.65 11.80
CA ILE A 183 12.52 9.47 12.40
C ILE A 183 12.95 8.90 13.75
N CYS A 184 12.01 8.52 14.61
CA CYS A 184 12.32 7.95 15.92
C CYS A 184 13.03 6.59 15.81
N MET A 185 12.59 5.72 14.90
CA MET A 185 13.20 4.41 14.66
C MET A 185 14.62 4.51 14.07
N GLU A 186 14.91 5.55 13.28
CA GLU A 186 16.23 5.79 12.66
C GLU A 186 17.23 6.48 13.60
N LYS A 187 16.77 7.05 14.73
CA LYS A 187 17.70 7.66 15.70
C LYS A 187 18.59 6.59 16.35
N PRO A 188 19.93 6.78 16.38
CA PRO A 188 20.82 5.93 17.14
C PRO A 188 20.57 6.09 18.65
N GLU A 189 20.62 4.99 19.41
CA GLU A 189 20.35 4.95 20.86
C GLU A 189 21.28 5.82 21.72
N SER A 190 22.35 6.38 21.15
CA SER A 190 23.38 7.15 21.86
C SER A 190 22.95 8.55 22.33
N ALA A 191 21.72 9.01 22.04
CA ALA A 191 21.26 10.36 22.39
C ALA A 191 20.36 10.45 23.65
N VAL A 192 20.14 9.35 24.37
CA VAL A 192 19.19 9.31 25.52
C VAL A 192 19.89 9.14 26.88
N ARG A 193 21.22 9.14 26.91
CA ARG A 193 22.01 9.09 28.15
C ARG A 193 22.90 10.33 28.27
N THR A 194 22.30 11.48 28.59
CA THR A 194 23.01 12.60 29.21
C THR A 194 22.05 13.39 30.08
#